data_AF-A0A5N9HPK2-F1
#
_entry.id   AF-A0A5N9HPK2-F1
#
_cell.length_a   1.000
_cell.length_b   1.000
_cell.length_c   1.000
_cell.angle_alpha   90.00
_cell.angle_beta   90.00
_cell.angle_gamma   90.00
#
_symmetry.space_group_name_H-M   'P 1'
#
loop_
_entity.id
_entity.type
_entity.pdbx_description
1 polymer ?
#
loop_
_entity_poly.entity_id
_entity_poly.type
_entity_poly.pdbx_seq_one_letter_code
_entity_poly.pdbx_strand_id
1 'polypeptide(L)' 'MGFPEITPGDLLGDLIFNKCLDSGLSFIDRDLIVVAQKVVSKAEGA' A
#
# COMPACT_ATOMS: atom_id res chain seq x y z
N MET A 1 -13.76 -2.35 6.57
CA MET A 1 -12.80 -1.26 6.29
C MET A 1 -11.91 -1.71 5.15
N GLY A 2 -11.67 -0.84 4.17
CA GLY A 2 -10.87 -1.17 2.98
C GLY A 2 -9.59 -0.34 2.91
N PHE A 3 -8.85 -0.52 1.82
CA PHE A 3 -7.72 0.35 1.50
C PHE A 3 -8.22 1.77 1.20
N PRO A 4 -7.55 2.83 1.65
CA PRO A 4 -7.93 4.20 1.31
C PRO A 4 -7.87 4.44 -0.20
N GLU A 5 -8.55 5.49 -0.66
CA GLU A 5 -8.35 5.98 -2.02
C GLU A 5 -6.94 6.56 -2.17
N ILE A 6 -6.25 6.18 -3.25
CA ILE A 6 -4.90 6.66 -3.56
C ILE A 6 -4.97 7.95 -4.36
N THR A 7 -4.21 8.93 -3.91
CA THR A 7 -4.08 10.28 -4.47
C THR A 7 -2.63 10.58 -4.83
N PRO A 8 -2.38 11.50 -5.79
CA PRO A 8 -1.01 11.88 -6.17
C PRO A 8 -0.19 12.39 -4.98
N GLY A 9 1.02 11.87 -4.83
CA GLY A 9 1.93 12.18 -3.72
C GLY A 9 1.82 11.24 -2.52
N ASP A 10 0.86 10.30 -2.52
CA ASP A 10 0.74 9.32 -1.44
C ASP A 10 1.96 8.39 -1.36
N LEU A 11 2.45 8.17 -0.14
CA LEU A 11 3.49 7.18 0.14
C LEU A 11 2.87 5.79 0.22
N LEU A 12 2.72 5.14 -0.93
CA LEU A 12 2.00 3.86 -1.06
C LEU A 12 2.58 2.75 -0.15
N GLY A 13 3.89 2.71 0.02
CA GLY A 13 4.55 1.75 0.92
C GLY A 13 4.10 1.89 2.38
N ASP A 14 4.06 3.12 2.88
CA ASP A 14 3.64 3.42 4.26
C ASP A 14 2.16 3.10 4.47
N LEU A 15 1.31 3.44 3.48
CA LEU A 15 -0.11 3.12 3.53
C LEU A 15 -0.36 1.61 3.59
N ILE A 16 0.35 0.82 2.77
CA ILE A 16 0.26 -0.63 2.77
C ILE A 16 0.72 -1.19 4.11
N PHE A 17 1.90 -0.76 4.57
CA PHE A 17 2.48 -1.23 5.82
C PHE A 17 1.55 -0.97 7.02
N ASN A 18 1.09 0.27 7.15
CA ASN A 18 0.23 0.68 8.26
C ASN A 18 -1.12 -0.06 8.22
N LYS A 19 -1.72 -0.27 7.04
CA LYS A 19 -2.97 -1.05 6.97
C LYS A 19 -2.83 -2.53 7.24
N CYS A 20 -1.72 -3.14 6.86
CA CYS A 20 -1.42 -4.50 7.26
C CYS A 20 -1.28 -4.60 8.78
N LEU A 21 -0.53 -3.68 9.39
CA LEU A 21 -0.33 -3.63 10.85
C LEU A 21 -1.65 -3.43 11.60
N ASP A 22 -2.47 -2.46 11.18
CA ASP A 22 -3.82 -2.20 11.74
C ASP A 22 -4.75 -3.42 11.66
N SER A 23 -4.54 -4.26 10.64
CA SER A 23 -5.32 -5.49 10.42
C SER A 23 -4.75 -6.70 11.19
N GLY A 24 -3.71 -6.51 12.00
CA GLY A 24 -3.05 -7.58 12.75
C GLY A 24 -2.11 -8.46 11.92
N LEU A 25 -1.75 -8.03 10.71
CA LEU A 25 -0.76 -8.70 9.87
C LEU A 25 0.64 -8.21 10.22
N SER A 26 1.60 -9.14 10.20
CA SER A 26 3.02 -8.84 10.36
C SER A 26 3.75 -9.17 9.06
N PHE A 27 4.74 -8.35 8.70
CA PHE A 27 5.69 -8.68 7.63
C PHE A 27 6.84 -9.47 8.22
N ILE A 28 7.16 -10.60 7.59
CA ILE A 28 8.32 -11.42 7.94
C ILE A 28 9.29 -11.50 6.76
N ASP A 29 10.51 -11.95 7.05
CA ASP A 29 11.51 -12.16 6.01
C ASP A 29 10.96 -13.06 4.90
N ARG A 30 11.21 -12.68 3.65
CA ARG A 30 10.75 -13.34 2.40
C ARG A 30 9.28 -13.17 2.03
N ASP A 31 8.52 -12.33 2.72
CA ASP A 31 7.19 -11.94 2.25
C ASP A 31 7.27 -11.15 0.93
N LEU A 32 6.27 -11.38 0.06
CA LEU A 32 6.15 -10.68 -1.21
C LEU A 32 4.90 -9.80 -1.22
N ILE A 33 5.11 -8.52 -1.49
CA ILE A 33 4.01 -7.57 -1.71
C ILE A 33 3.80 -7.44 -3.21
N VAL A 34 2.59 -7.77 -3.67
CA VAL A 34 2.16 -7.58 -5.05
C VAL A 34 1.17 -6.42 -5.10
N VAL A 35 1.49 -5.43 -5.92
CA VAL A 35 0.71 -4.20 -6.05
C VAL A 35 0.23 -4.05 -7.49
N ALA A 36 -1.04 -3.73 -7.69
CA ALA A 36 -1.58 -3.45 -9.02
C ALA A 36 -0.98 -2.15 -9.58
N GLN A 37 -0.60 -2.14 -10.86
CA GLN A 37 0.04 -0.97 -11.49
C GLN A 37 -0.80 0.32 -11.38
N LYS A 38 -2.13 0.23 -11.41
CA LYS A 38 -3.04 1.38 -11.33
C LYS A 38 -2.87 2.22 -10.05
N VAL A 39 -2.60 1.59 -8.91
CA VAL A 39 -2.44 2.34 -7.65
C VAL A 39 -1.07 3.01 -7.57
N VAL A 40 -0.06 2.43 -8.24
CA VAL A 40 1.26 3.03 -8.38
C VAL A 40 1.17 4.30 -9.23
N SER A 41 0.54 4.22 -10.42
CA SER A 41 0.43 5.39 -11.30
C SER A 41 -0.33 6.55 -10.66
N LYS A 42 -1.40 6.26 -9.90
CA LYS A 42 -2.13 7.28 -9.13
C LYS A 42 -1.24 7.99 -8.12
N ALA A 43 -0.46 7.25 -7.33
CA ALA A 43 0.44 7.82 -6.33
C ALA A 43 1.55 8.66 -6.99
N GLU A 44 2.06 8.23 -8.14
CA GLU A 44 3.04 8.97 -8.94
C GLU A 44 2.46 10.20 -9.67
N GLY A 45 1.13 10.33 -9.73
CA GLY A 45 0.44 11.45 -10.38
C GLY A 45 0.28 11.32 -11.89
N ALA A 46 0.30 10.09 -12.41
CA ALA A 46 0.15 9.75 -13.83
C ALA A 46 -1.24 9.21 -14.20
#